data_AF-A0AAW9DHE2-F1
#
_entry.id   AF-A0AAW9DHE2-F1
#
_cell.length_a   1.000
_cell.length_b   1.000
_cell.length_c   1.000
_cell.angle_alpha   90.00
_cell.angle_beta   90.00
_cell.angle_gamma   90.00
#
_symmetry.space_group_name_H-M   'P 1'
#
loop_
_entity.id
_entity.type
_entity.pdbx_description
1 polymer ?
#
loop_
_entity_poly.entity_id
_entity_poly.type
_entity_poly.pdbx_seq_one_letter_code
_entity_poly.pdbx_strand_id
1 'polypeptide(L)'
;MTVFFWLFLAAIGLFALVYFWERRSIFISLFALNILVWALAWIISTGILENNEILRLLAIAVAMVLFLALLSGPFVLLFTLYLNGFQILKREGVRFHNFLSMGLAVALTFYLFIAPFVVQSLSDISFFNMLFVYVGFLVSYAIIISMLYTTSSFVNLVNLFPGKLDYVVVLGAGLIGDKVTPLLASRIEKGIAIYQKHPGSKLIMSGGQGLDELLAEGQAMANYALEQGIPAEDIVIENQSTNTEENLKFSYALMKPGSRFALVTNYYHVFRALLLARQLKIKCIGYGAKTRFYFSLNAFIREFVGYLVMSRKTHLVFLSIVSALYLIGMLISLMH
;
A
#
# COMPACT_ATOMS: atom_id res chain seq x y z
N MET A 1 -4.54 -35.01 14.29
CA MET A 1 -4.10 -33.82 13.52
C MET A 1 -4.63 -33.91 12.10
N THR A 2 -5.42 -32.92 11.68
CA THR A 2 -6.09 -32.92 10.37
C THR A 2 -5.12 -32.53 9.26
N VAL A 3 -5.42 -32.88 8.00
CA VAL A 3 -4.61 -32.45 6.83
C VAL A 3 -4.44 -30.93 6.79
N PHE A 4 -5.48 -30.19 7.21
CA PHE A 4 -5.48 -28.73 7.27
C PHE A 4 -4.44 -28.14 8.24
N PHE A 5 -4.08 -28.85 9.31
CA PHE A 5 -3.00 -28.42 10.20
C PHE A 5 -1.65 -28.39 9.47
N TRP A 6 -1.34 -29.43 8.70
CA TRP A 6 -0.11 -29.50 7.93
C TRP A 6 -0.07 -28.45 6.81
N LEU A 7 -1.22 -28.19 6.17
CA LEU A 7 -1.35 -27.13 5.18
C LEU A 7 -1.17 -25.73 5.79
N PHE A 8 -1.65 -25.51 7.02
CA PHE A 8 -1.42 -24.28 7.77
C PHE A 8 0.08 -24.08 8.09
N LEU A 9 0.76 -25.12 8.58
CA LEU A 9 2.22 -25.06 8.82
C LEU A 9 3.01 -24.82 7.52
N ALA A 10 2.61 -25.48 6.42
CA ALA A 10 3.21 -25.27 5.11
C ALA A 10 3.01 -23.82 4.63
N ALA A 11 1.82 -23.24 4.84
CA ALA A 11 1.54 -21.85 4.50
C ALA A 11 2.41 -20.87 5.30
N ILE A 12 2.62 -21.12 6.60
CA ILE A 12 3.56 -20.33 7.43
C ILE A 12 4.98 -20.43 6.88
N GLY A 13 5.45 -21.66 6.60
CA GLY A 13 6.79 -21.89 6.06
C GLY A 13 7.01 -21.18 4.73
N LEU A 14 6.03 -21.24 3.82
CA LEU A 14 6.07 -20.59 2.52
C LEU A 14 6.05 -19.05 2.64
N PHE A 15 5.20 -18.51 3.52
CA PHE A 15 5.21 -17.08 3.82
C PHE A 15 6.55 -16.63 4.39
N ALA A 16 7.12 -17.36 5.35
CA ALA A 16 8.42 -17.04 5.94
C ALA A 16 9.53 -17.07 4.88
N LEU A 17 9.56 -18.08 4.01
CA LEU A 17 10.51 -18.18 2.90
C LEU A 17 10.41 -16.95 2.00
N VAL A 18 9.22 -16.60 1.53
CA VAL A 18 9.02 -15.44 0.65
C VAL A 18 9.33 -14.13 1.39
N TYR A 19 8.99 -14.03 2.68
CA TYR A 19 9.25 -12.85 3.50
C TYR A 19 10.74 -12.55 3.62
N PHE A 20 11.56 -13.57 3.91
CA PHE A 20 13.01 -13.40 4.04
C PHE A 20 13.74 -13.35 2.70
N TRP A 21 13.20 -13.98 1.65
CA TRP A 21 13.82 -13.96 0.33
C TRP A 21 13.53 -12.65 -0.42
N GLU A 22 12.26 -12.27 -0.57
CA GLU A 22 11.84 -11.06 -1.28
C GLU A 22 10.41 -10.62 -0.89
N ARG A 23 10.27 -10.00 0.29
CA ARG A 23 8.97 -9.43 0.76
C ARG A 23 8.48 -8.22 -0.04
N ARG A 24 9.31 -7.60 -0.90
CA ARG A 24 8.94 -6.38 -1.66
C ARG A 24 8.16 -6.77 -2.92
N SER A 25 7.07 -7.47 -2.73
CA SER A 25 6.27 -8.08 -3.78
C SER A 25 4.81 -8.00 -3.42
N ILE A 26 3.92 -7.71 -4.37
CA ILE A 26 2.48 -7.78 -4.09
C ILE A 26 2.04 -9.21 -3.74
N PHE A 27 2.77 -10.21 -4.22
CA PHE A 27 2.47 -11.62 -3.98
C PHE A 27 2.67 -12.05 -2.52
N ILE A 28 3.42 -11.29 -1.70
CA ILE A 28 3.55 -11.62 -0.27
C ILE A 28 2.19 -11.61 0.44
N SER A 29 1.26 -10.77 -0.03
CA SER A 29 -0.09 -10.73 0.49
C SER A 29 -0.88 -12.01 0.21
N LEU A 30 -0.67 -12.68 -0.94
CA LEU A 30 -1.31 -13.97 -1.21
C LEU A 30 -0.87 -15.02 -0.18
N PHE A 31 0.43 -15.10 0.11
CA PHE A 31 0.94 -16.02 1.13
C PHE A 31 0.45 -15.66 2.53
N ALA A 32 0.41 -14.37 2.87
CA ALA A 32 -0.11 -13.90 4.16
C ALA A 32 -1.61 -14.23 4.34
N LEU A 33 -2.43 -13.99 3.32
CA LEU A 33 -3.85 -14.31 3.34
C LEU A 33 -4.09 -15.82 3.33
N ASN A 34 -3.22 -16.60 2.67
CA ASN A 34 -3.30 -18.06 2.64
C ASN A 34 -3.10 -18.69 4.03
N ILE A 35 -2.27 -18.09 4.90
CA ILE A 35 -2.17 -18.51 6.31
C ILE A 35 -3.54 -18.44 6.99
N LEU A 36 -4.28 -17.34 6.79
CA LEU A 36 -5.60 -17.16 7.42
C LEU A 36 -6.61 -18.20 6.89
N VAL A 37 -6.61 -18.47 5.59
CA VAL A 37 -7.48 -19.48 4.98
C VAL A 37 -7.24 -20.86 5.59
N TRP A 38 -5.99 -21.29 5.69
CA TRP A 38 -5.67 -22.60 6.26
C TRP A 38 -5.84 -22.67 7.77
N ALA A 39 -5.64 -21.56 8.48
CA ALA A 39 -5.95 -21.47 9.90
C ALA A 39 -7.45 -21.70 10.15
N LEU A 40 -8.32 -21.03 9.37
CA LEU A 40 -9.77 -21.22 9.47
C LEU A 40 -10.20 -22.63 9.10
N ALA A 41 -9.68 -23.17 7.99
CA ALA A 41 -9.98 -24.53 7.56
C ALA A 41 -9.56 -25.55 8.62
N TRP A 42 -8.41 -25.35 9.26
CA TRP A 42 -7.96 -26.19 10.36
C TRP A 42 -8.92 -26.13 11.55
N ILE A 43 -9.24 -24.93 12.06
CA ILE A 43 -10.16 -24.75 13.19
C ILE A 43 -11.51 -25.41 12.92
N ILE A 44 -12.10 -25.19 11.75
CA ILE A 44 -13.38 -25.79 11.34
C ILE A 44 -13.27 -27.31 11.29
N SER A 45 -12.23 -27.84 10.65
CA SER A 45 -12.04 -29.29 10.49
C SER A 45 -11.90 -30.00 11.83
N THR A 46 -11.14 -29.42 12.77
CA THR A 46 -10.93 -30.01 14.09
C THR A 46 -12.20 -29.92 14.93
N GLY A 47 -12.92 -28.80 14.88
CA GLY A 47 -14.22 -28.67 15.56
C GLY A 47 -15.26 -29.70 15.10
N ILE A 48 -15.27 -30.05 13.81
CA ILE A 48 -16.18 -31.06 13.25
C ILE A 48 -15.68 -32.48 13.57
N LEU A 49 -14.41 -32.80 13.26
CA LEU A 49 -13.89 -34.17 13.34
C LEU A 49 -13.68 -34.66 14.77
N GLU A 50 -13.32 -33.77 15.69
CA GLU A 50 -13.07 -34.13 17.09
C GLU A 50 -14.29 -33.85 17.98
N ASN A 51 -15.43 -33.48 17.38
CA ASN A 51 -16.67 -33.09 18.06
C ASN A 51 -16.45 -32.12 19.23
N ASN A 52 -15.47 -31.22 19.07
CA ASN A 52 -15.06 -30.29 20.11
C ASN A 52 -15.96 -29.05 20.07
N GLU A 53 -16.85 -28.91 21.05
CA GLU A 53 -17.85 -27.85 21.09
C GLU A 53 -17.23 -26.44 21.11
N ILE A 54 -16.10 -26.27 21.81
CA ILE A 54 -15.41 -24.97 21.91
C ILE A 54 -14.91 -24.54 20.53
N LEU A 55 -14.25 -25.45 19.79
CA LEU A 55 -13.74 -25.15 18.45
C LEU A 55 -14.86 -24.92 17.44
N ARG A 56 -15.98 -25.64 17.56
CA ARG A 56 -17.17 -25.41 16.74
C ARG A 56 -17.78 -24.02 16.99
N LEU A 57 -17.93 -23.63 18.27
CA LEU A 57 -18.41 -22.30 18.64
C LEU A 57 -17.45 -21.19 18.16
N LEU A 58 -16.13 -21.42 18.28
CA LEU A 58 -15.12 -20.49 17.78
C LEU A 58 -15.22 -20.34 16.25
N ALA A 59 -15.35 -21.43 15.51
CA ALA A 59 -15.51 -21.41 14.06
C ALA A 59 -16.75 -20.60 13.63
N ILE A 60 -17.89 -20.82 14.29
CA ILE A 60 -19.13 -20.07 14.04
C ILE A 60 -18.94 -18.59 14.36
N ALA A 61 -18.34 -18.27 15.51
CA ALA A 61 -18.08 -16.89 15.91
C ALA A 61 -17.18 -16.17 14.89
N VAL A 62 -16.12 -16.83 14.43
CA VAL A 62 -15.23 -16.26 13.40
C VAL A 62 -15.96 -16.11 12.06
N ALA A 63 -16.74 -17.10 11.62
CA ALA A 63 -17.55 -16.99 10.41
C ALA A 63 -18.57 -15.84 10.49
N MET A 64 -19.21 -15.65 11.65
CA MET A 64 -20.15 -14.56 11.91
C MET A 64 -19.44 -13.20 11.86
N VAL A 65 -18.26 -13.06 12.46
CA VAL A 65 -17.45 -11.83 12.38
C VAL A 65 -17.05 -11.53 10.94
N LEU A 66 -16.60 -12.53 10.18
CA LEU A 66 -16.25 -12.35 8.76
C LEU A 66 -17.46 -11.97 7.91
N PHE A 67 -18.62 -12.56 8.18
CA PHE A 67 -19.88 -12.23 7.51
C PHE A 67 -20.32 -10.79 7.82
N LEU A 68 -20.29 -10.38 9.09
CA LEU A 68 -20.60 -9.01 9.50
C LEU A 68 -19.60 -8.00 8.91
N ALA A 69 -18.31 -8.35 8.85
CA ALA A 69 -17.28 -7.53 8.20
C ALA A 69 -17.54 -7.40 6.69
N LEU A 70 -17.97 -8.47 6.02
CA LEU A 70 -18.32 -8.44 4.61
C LEU A 70 -19.54 -7.55 4.33
N LEU A 71 -20.59 -7.66 5.16
CA LEU A 71 -21.81 -6.85 5.03
C LEU A 71 -21.55 -5.37 5.32
N SER A 72 -20.79 -5.06 6.37
CA SER A 72 -20.49 -3.68 6.78
C SER A 72 -19.37 -3.03 5.96
N GLY A 73 -18.52 -3.82 5.31
CA GLY A 73 -17.34 -3.36 4.57
C GLY A 73 -17.60 -2.22 3.59
N PRO A 74 -18.58 -2.33 2.66
CA PRO A 74 -18.91 -1.25 1.74
C PRO A 74 -19.33 0.05 2.44
N PHE A 75 -20.13 -0.04 3.50
CA PHE A 75 -20.58 1.12 4.27
C PHE A 75 -19.43 1.78 5.02
N VAL A 76 -18.57 0.98 5.67
CA VAL A 76 -17.37 1.48 6.36
C VAL A 76 -16.42 2.15 5.37
N LEU A 77 -16.21 1.57 4.19
CA LEU A 77 -15.39 2.13 3.13
C LEU A 77 -15.93 3.49 2.67
N LEU A 78 -17.22 3.56 2.34
CA LEU A 78 -17.86 4.79 1.88
C LEU A 78 -17.81 5.89 2.95
N PHE A 79 -18.17 5.54 4.20
CA PHE A 79 -18.11 6.47 5.32
C PHE A 79 -16.71 7.03 5.51
N THR A 80 -15.69 6.17 5.46
CA THR A 80 -14.28 6.57 5.59
C THR A 80 -13.84 7.47 4.44
N LEU A 81 -14.22 7.16 3.19
CA LEU A 81 -13.89 7.97 2.02
C LEU A 81 -14.56 9.35 2.07
N TYR A 82 -15.85 9.42 2.43
CA TYR A 82 -16.57 10.68 2.59
C TYR A 82 -15.97 11.54 3.71
N LEU A 83 -15.80 10.98 4.91
CA LEU A 83 -15.21 11.69 6.05
C LEU A 83 -13.83 12.24 5.69
N ASN A 84 -12.98 11.42 5.06
CA ASN A 84 -11.65 11.82 4.66
C ASN A 84 -11.68 12.92 3.60
N GLY A 85 -12.53 12.77 2.57
CA GLY A 85 -12.72 13.77 1.52
C GLY A 85 -13.15 15.13 2.09
N PHE A 86 -14.15 15.15 2.99
CA PHE A 86 -14.58 16.39 3.65
C PHE A 86 -13.46 17.02 4.49
N GLN A 87 -12.72 16.22 5.25
CA GLN A 87 -11.62 16.72 6.08
C GLN A 87 -10.48 17.32 5.25
N ILE A 88 -10.12 16.71 4.11
CA ILE A 88 -9.09 17.23 3.22
C ILE A 88 -9.55 18.53 2.57
N LEU A 89 -10.76 18.57 2.01
CA LEU A 89 -11.28 19.80 1.39
C LEU A 89 -11.35 20.97 2.38
N LYS A 90 -11.70 20.69 3.64
CA LYS A 90 -11.75 21.70 4.71
C LYS A 90 -10.38 22.21 5.14
N ARG A 91 -9.34 21.35 5.17
CA ARG A 91 -8.02 21.67 5.74
C ARG A 91 -6.98 22.09 4.70
N GLU A 92 -7.00 21.45 3.54
CA GLU A 92 -6.03 21.61 2.46
C GLU A 92 -6.60 22.42 1.28
N GLY A 93 -7.89 22.75 1.31
CA GLY A 93 -8.59 23.57 0.31
C GLY A 93 -9.04 22.81 -0.94
N VAL A 94 -9.61 23.56 -1.87
CA VAL A 94 -10.24 23.04 -3.10
C VAL A 94 -9.21 22.97 -4.22
N ARG A 95 -8.57 21.81 -4.39
CA ARG A 95 -7.68 21.48 -5.51
C ARG A 95 -8.12 20.17 -6.13
N PHE A 96 -7.91 19.96 -7.43
CA PHE A 96 -8.37 18.74 -8.13
C PHE A 96 -7.94 17.44 -7.43
N HIS A 97 -6.67 17.33 -7.02
CA HIS A 97 -6.14 16.16 -6.33
C HIS A 97 -6.74 15.91 -4.93
N ASN A 98 -7.35 16.92 -4.32
CA ASN A 98 -8.02 16.80 -3.02
C ASN A 98 -9.41 16.16 -3.13
N PHE A 99 -9.95 16.02 -4.35
CA PHE A 99 -11.25 15.37 -4.60
C PHE A 99 -11.17 13.86 -4.79
N LEU A 100 -9.97 13.25 -4.83
CA LEU A 100 -9.82 11.85 -5.23
C LEU A 100 -10.61 10.88 -4.33
N SER A 101 -10.54 11.03 -3.00
CA SER A 101 -11.32 10.20 -2.06
C SER A 101 -12.83 10.47 -2.14
N MET A 102 -13.21 11.75 -2.27
CA MET A 102 -14.62 12.16 -2.41
C MET A 102 -15.25 11.65 -3.70
N GLY A 103 -14.56 11.82 -4.83
CA GLY A 103 -15.00 11.35 -6.14
C GLY A 103 -15.13 9.83 -6.18
N LEU A 104 -14.19 9.11 -5.58
CA LEU A 104 -14.29 7.65 -5.43
C LEU A 104 -15.51 7.26 -4.57
N ALA A 105 -15.77 7.96 -3.48
CA ALA A 105 -16.94 7.72 -2.63
C ALA A 105 -18.25 7.90 -3.42
N VAL A 106 -18.38 9.00 -4.16
CA VAL A 106 -19.56 9.30 -4.98
C VAL A 106 -19.75 8.24 -6.08
N ALA A 107 -18.68 7.87 -6.79
CA ALA A 107 -18.74 6.85 -7.83
C ALA A 107 -19.17 5.47 -7.28
N LEU A 108 -18.60 5.05 -6.14
CA LEU A 108 -18.97 3.80 -5.48
C LEU A 108 -20.40 3.86 -4.92
N THR A 109 -20.84 5.00 -4.38
CA THR A 109 -22.21 5.18 -3.89
C THR A 109 -23.20 5.02 -5.04
N PHE A 110 -22.94 5.67 -6.17
CA PHE A 110 -23.74 5.53 -7.37
C PHE A 110 -23.79 4.07 -7.84
N TYR A 111 -22.63 3.42 -7.97
CA TYR A 111 -22.54 2.05 -8.45
C TYR A 111 -23.24 1.03 -7.53
N LEU A 112 -23.11 1.15 -6.21
CA LEU A 112 -23.65 0.18 -5.26
C LEU A 112 -25.14 0.39 -4.96
N PHE A 113 -25.61 1.64 -4.93
CA PHE A 113 -26.96 1.96 -4.44
C PHE A 113 -27.89 2.57 -5.47
N ILE A 114 -27.39 3.12 -6.57
CA ILE A 114 -28.24 3.80 -7.56
C ILE A 114 -28.30 2.97 -8.86
N ALA A 115 -27.15 2.52 -9.35
CA ALA A 115 -27.04 1.77 -10.59
C ALA A 115 -27.93 0.51 -10.64
N PRO A 116 -28.10 -0.29 -9.56
CA PRO A 116 -29.00 -1.45 -9.61
C PRO A 116 -30.45 -1.08 -9.95
N PHE A 117 -30.95 0.03 -9.41
CA PHE A 117 -32.32 0.51 -9.68
C PHE A 117 -32.46 1.06 -11.10
N VAL A 118 -31.44 1.77 -11.59
CA VAL A 118 -31.41 2.29 -12.96
C VAL A 118 -31.40 1.13 -13.96
N VAL A 119 -30.53 0.14 -13.73
CA VAL A 119 -30.41 -1.05 -14.57
C VAL A 119 -31.69 -1.89 -14.54
N GLN A 120 -32.32 -2.04 -13.37
CA GLN A 120 -33.62 -2.70 -13.24
C GLN A 120 -34.73 -1.97 -14.01
N SER A 121 -34.72 -0.63 -14.02
CA SER A 121 -35.71 0.16 -14.76
C SER A 121 -35.52 0.12 -16.27
N LEU A 122 -34.29 -0.21 -16.72
CA LEU A 122 -33.91 -0.34 -18.13
C LEU A 122 -33.76 -1.82 -18.55
N SER A 123 -34.31 -2.75 -17.75
CA SER A 123 -34.00 -4.19 -17.83
C SER A 123 -34.43 -4.86 -19.14
N ASP A 124 -35.34 -4.24 -19.90
CA ASP A 124 -35.75 -4.70 -21.22
C ASP A 124 -34.58 -4.71 -22.22
N ILE A 125 -33.49 -4.02 -21.90
CA ILE A 125 -32.28 -3.93 -22.71
C ILE A 125 -31.17 -4.73 -22.02
N SER A 126 -30.90 -5.94 -22.53
CA SER A 126 -29.86 -6.86 -22.03
C SER A 126 -28.46 -6.21 -21.96
N PHE A 127 -28.19 -5.22 -22.82
CA PHE A 127 -26.96 -4.43 -22.82
C PHE A 127 -26.65 -3.75 -21.48
N PHE A 128 -27.62 -3.13 -20.80
CA PHE A 128 -27.35 -2.42 -19.54
C PHE A 128 -27.01 -3.38 -18.39
N ASN A 129 -27.66 -4.53 -18.33
CA ASN A 129 -27.33 -5.59 -17.38
C ASN A 129 -25.88 -6.08 -17.60
N MET A 130 -25.49 -6.32 -18.85
CA MET A 130 -24.14 -6.74 -19.18
C MET A 130 -23.11 -5.65 -18.83
N LEU A 131 -23.38 -4.39 -19.19
CA LEU A 131 -22.51 -3.28 -18.80
C LEU A 131 -22.33 -3.17 -17.28
N PHE A 132 -23.42 -3.31 -16.50
CA PHE A 132 -23.37 -3.30 -15.04
C PHE A 132 -22.48 -4.42 -14.49
N VAL A 133 -22.65 -5.65 -14.98
CA VAL A 133 -21.83 -6.80 -14.58
C VAL A 133 -20.35 -6.58 -14.92
N TYR A 134 -20.05 -6.04 -16.10
CA TYR A 134 -18.69 -5.73 -16.52
C TYR A 134 -18.03 -4.66 -15.64
N VAL A 135 -18.74 -3.56 -15.34
CA VAL A 135 -18.26 -2.54 -14.39
C VAL A 135 -18.04 -3.17 -13.01
N GLY A 136 -18.92 -4.07 -12.57
CA GLY A 136 -18.77 -4.82 -11.33
C GLY A 136 -17.52 -5.69 -11.30
N PHE A 137 -17.20 -6.35 -12.40
CA PHE A 137 -15.95 -7.07 -12.56
C PHE A 137 -14.73 -6.14 -12.39
N LEU A 138 -14.73 -4.96 -13.05
CA LEU A 138 -13.64 -3.99 -12.93
C LEU A 138 -13.49 -3.44 -11.50
N VAL A 139 -14.60 -3.11 -10.84
CA VAL A 139 -14.61 -2.65 -9.44
C VAL A 139 -14.09 -3.74 -8.51
N SER A 140 -14.55 -4.98 -8.68
CA SER A 140 -14.12 -6.13 -7.88
C SER A 140 -12.63 -6.40 -8.07
N TYR A 141 -12.14 -6.34 -9.32
CA TYR A 141 -10.73 -6.45 -9.63
C TYR A 141 -9.91 -5.35 -8.93
N ALA A 142 -10.34 -4.09 -9.01
CA ALA A 142 -9.66 -2.98 -8.35
C ALA A 142 -9.62 -3.15 -6.82
N ILE A 143 -10.72 -3.60 -6.21
CA ILE A 143 -10.80 -3.90 -4.77
C ILE A 143 -9.82 -5.01 -4.38
N ILE A 144 -9.78 -6.11 -5.15
CA ILE A 144 -8.85 -7.23 -4.89
C ILE A 144 -7.39 -6.74 -4.97
N ILE A 145 -7.03 -6.03 -6.04
CA ILE A 145 -5.65 -5.51 -6.20
C ILE A 145 -5.32 -4.50 -5.09
N SER A 146 -6.27 -3.66 -4.68
CA SER A 146 -6.11 -2.74 -3.55
C SER A 146 -5.91 -3.46 -2.21
N MET A 147 -6.66 -4.53 -1.95
CA MET A 147 -6.49 -5.39 -0.78
C MET A 147 -5.09 -6.02 -0.76
N LEU A 148 -4.66 -6.61 -1.87
CA LEU A 148 -3.32 -7.22 -1.99
C LEU A 148 -2.21 -6.17 -1.79
N TYR A 149 -2.38 -4.98 -2.35
CA TYR A 149 -1.46 -3.86 -2.16
C TYR A 149 -1.40 -3.42 -0.70
N THR A 150 -2.55 -3.27 -0.04
CA THR A 150 -2.67 -2.85 1.37
C THR A 150 -2.03 -3.85 2.31
N THR A 151 -2.33 -5.14 2.15
CA THR A 151 -1.71 -6.20 2.95
C THR A 151 -0.20 -6.25 2.73
N SER A 152 0.27 -6.15 1.49
CA SER A 152 1.71 -6.12 1.18
C SER A 152 2.41 -4.90 1.79
N SER A 153 1.74 -3.75 1.78
CA SER A 153 2.23 -2.53 2.41
C SER A 153 2.37 -2.71 3.92
N PHE A 154 1.37 -3.31 4.58
CA PHE A 154 1.41 -3.58 6.01
C PHE A 154 2.52 -4.57 6.38
N VAL A 155 2.66 -5.68 5.64
CA VAL A 155 3.74 -6.67 5.85
C VAL A 155 5.12 -6.02 5.74
N ASN A 156 5.31 -5.09 4.80
CA ASN A 156 6.59 -4.39 4.62
C ASN A 156 6.87 -3.29 5.65
N LEU A 157 5.91 -2.93 6.51
CA LEU A 157 6.15 -2.06 7.68
C LEU A 157 6.64 -2.84 8.90
N VAL A 158 6.40 -4.15 8.94
CA VAL A 158 6.87 -5.03 10.02
C VAL A 158 8.28 -5.52 9.67
N ASN A 159 9.26 -5.16 10.49
CA ASN A 159 10.67 -5.50 10.29
C ASN A 159 11.13 -6.55 11.32
N LEU A 160 10.84 -7.82 11.06
CA LEU A 160 11.35 -8.96 11.84
C LEU A 160 12.85 -9.12 11.53
N PHE A 161 13.72 -8.71 12.46
CA PHE A 161 15.19 -8.83 12.37
C PHE A 161 15.86 -7.98 11.27
N PRO A 162 15.87 -6.64 11.42
CA PRO A 162 16.47 -5.75 10.41
C PRO A 162 17.99 -5.88 10.28
N GLY A 163 18.67 -6.54 11.22
CA GLY A 163 20.13 -6.69 11.27
C GLY A 163 20.86 -5.35 11.45
N LYS A 164 22.16 -5.34 11.18
CA LYS A 164 22.95 -4.10 11.14
C LYS A 164 22.63 -3.33 9.86
N LEU A 165 22.48 -2.01 10.01
CA LEU A 165 22.34 -1.05 8.92
C LEU A 165 23.60 -0.19 8.87
N ASP A 166 24.11 0.04 7.66
CA ASP A 166 25.27 0.89 7.40
C ASP A 166 24.83 2.31 6.99
N TYR A 167 23.63 2.45 6.43
CA TYR A 167 23.05 3.74 6.06
C TYR A 167 21.55 3.82 6.41
N VAL A 168 21.09 5.03 6.66
CA VAL A 168 19.68 5.39 6.79
C VAL A 168 19.39 6.48 5.79
N VAL A 169 18.59 6.18 4.76
CA VAL A 169 18.20 7.14 3.73
C VAL A 169 16.82 7.69 4.07
N VAL A 170 16.71 9.00 4.23
CA VAL A 170 15.45 9.70 4.44
C VAL A 170 15.04 10.36 3.12
N LEU A 171 13.84 10.04 2.64
CA LEU A 171 13.30 10.62 1.40
C LEU A 171 12.58 11.95 1.64
N GLY A 172 12.83 12.90 0.76
CA GLY A 172 12.16 14.19 0.64
C GLY A 172 10.65 14.09 0.43
N ALA A 173 9.95 15.15 0.82
CA ALA A 173 8.49 15.24 0.84
C ALA A 173 7.92 16.64 0.52
N GLY A 174 8.76 17.54 0.04
CA GLY A 174 8.43 18.94 -0.21
C GLY A 174 8.69 19.85 0.99
N LEU A 175 9.14 21.07 0.68
CA LEU A 175 9.29 22.22 1.57
C LEU A 175 8.13 23.21 1.39
N ILE A 176 8.01 24.14 2.34
CA ILE A 176 7.24 25.38 2.15
C ILE A 176 8.24 26.52 2.20
N GLY A 177 8.61 27.04 1.02
CA GLY A 177 9.73 27.96 0.87
C GLY A 177 11.05 27.27 1.19
N ASP A 178 11.64 27.60 2.33
CA ASP A 178 12.87 27.03 2.89
C ASP A 178 12.61 26.15 4.13
N LYS A 179 11.35 26.04 4.59
CA LYS A 179 11.00 25.38 5.84
C LYS A 179 10.59 23.92 5.65
N VAL A 180 11.12 23.08 6.54
CA VAL A 180 10.73 21.68 6.69
C VAL A 180 9.25 21.58 7.07
N THR A 181 8.47 20.89 6.25
CA THR A 181 7.05 20.65 6.53
C THR A 181 6.86 19.65 7.68
N PRO A 182 5.72 19.64 8.39
CA PRO A 182 5.47 18.64 9.44
C PRO A 182 5.58 17.19 8.94
N LEU A 183 5.26 16.95 7.67
CA LEU A 183 5.36 15.64 7.04
C LEU A 183 6.82 15.24 6.79
N LEU A 184 7.65 16.19 6.34
CA LEU A 184 9.09 16.01 6.17
C LEU A 184 9.81 15.85 7.52
N ALA A 185 9.49 16.69 8.51
CA ALA A 185 10.03 16.62 9.87
C ALA A 185 9.82 15.21 10.46
N SER A 186 8.61 14.65 10.32
CA SER A 186 8.36 13.30 10.83
C SER A 186 9.22 12.22 10.17
N ARG A 187 9.59 12.37 8.89
CA ARG A 187 10.51 11.46 8.21
C ARG A 187 11.94 11.62 8.75
N ILE A 188 12.40 12.85 8.92
CA ILE A 188 13.72 13.15 9.47
C ILE A 188 13.85 12.57 10.87
N GLU A 189 12.89 12.85 11.76
CA GLU A 189 12.85 12.31 13.12
C GLU A 189 12.83 10.78 13.14
N LYS A 190 12.07 10.16 12.23
CA LYS A 190 12.07 8.70 12.09
C LYS A 190 13.43 8.17 11.64
N GLY A 191 14.10 8.87 10.72
CA GLY A 191 15.45 8.57 10.27
C GLY A 191 16.47 8.67 11.40
N ILE A 192 16.45 9.77 12.14
CA ILE A 192 17.28 10.00 13.33
C ILE A 192 17.11 8.87 14.35
N ALA A 193 15.86 8.51 14.67
CA ALA A 193 15.56 7.44 15.61
C ALA A 193 16.06 6.05 15.15
N ILE A 194 16.19 5.82 13.84
CA ILE A 194 16.79 4.59 13.30
C ILE A 194 18.31 4.69 13.35
N TYR A 195 18.89 5.79 12.90
CA TYR A 195 20.33 6.07 12.95
C TYR A 195 20.87 5.87 14.38
N GLN A 196 20.21 6.42 15.40
CA GLN A 196 20.59 6.27 16.80
C GLN A 196 20.57 4.81 17.30
N LYS A 197 19.72 3.95 16.71
CA LYS A 197 19.66 2.51 17.02
C LYS A 197 20.71 1.68 16.29
N HIS A 198 21.43 2.29 15.34
CA HIS A 198 22.45 1.63 14.53
C HIS A 198 23.76 2.44 14.55
N PRO A 199 24.53 2.37 15.66
CA PRO A 199 25.79 3.08 15.78
C PRO A 199 26.75 2.76 14.63
N GLY A 200 27.40 3.80 14.09
CA GLY A 200 28.30 3.70 12.94
C GLY A 200 27.60 3.65 11.58
N SER A 201 26.29 3.79 11.53
CA SER A 201 25.57 4.06 10.28
C SER A 201 25.68 5.53 9.88
N LYS A 202 25.52 5.86 8.59
CA LYS A 202 25.40 7.24 8.11
C LYS A 202 23.97 7.60 7.77
N LEU A 203 23.60 8.87 7.93
CA LEU A 203 22.28 9.40 7.63
C LEU A 203 22.32 10.16 6.30
N ILE A 204 21.69 9.61 5.27
CA ILE A 204 21.56 10.24 3.96
C ILE A 204 20.25 11.00 3.89
N MET A 205 20.31 12.31 3.68
CA MET A 205 19.16 13.16 3.38
C MET A 205 19.02 13.32 1.88
N SER A 206 17.98 12.72 1.30
CA SER A 206 17.79 12.61 -0.15
C SER A 206 16.58 13.40 -0.60
N GLY A 207 16.83 14.42 -1.43
CA GLY A 207 15.81 15.22 -2.09
C GLY A 207 16.42 16.42 -2.80
N GLY A 208 16.17 16.56 -4.09
CA GLY A 208 16.58 17.71 -4.88
C GLY A 208 15.75 18.97 -4.61
N GLN A 209 15.84 19.94 -5.52
CA GLN A 209 15.12 21.20 -5.42
C GLN A 209 13.83 21.16 -6.23
N GLY A 210 12.69 21.36 -5.57
CA GLY A 210 11.41 21.57 -6.21
C GLY A 210 11.31 22.92 -6.92
N LEU A 211 10.39 23.04 -7.89
CA LEU A 211 10.19 24.28 -8.67
C LEU A 211 9.84 25.50 -7.79
N ASP A 212 9.14 25.27 -6.69
CA ASP A 212 8.67 26.30 -5.76
C ASP A 212 9.56 26.45 -4.51
N GLU A 213 10.76 25.85 -4.52
CA GLU A 213 11.64 25.76 -3.35
C GLU A 213 12.91 26.60 -3.52
N LEU A 214 13.29 27.33 -2.47
CA LEU A 214 14.49 28.17 -2.46
C LEU A 214 15.77 27.37 -2.22
N LEU A 215 15.63 26.17 -1.64
CA LEU A 215 16.71 25.29 -1.22
C LEU A 215 16.34 23.86 -1.59
N ALA A 216 17.33 23.04 -1.95
CA ALA A 216 17.09 21.60 -2.12
C ALA A 216 16.62 20.96 -0.80
N GLU A 217 15.63 20.07 -0.89
CA GLU A 217 15.03 19.41 0.27
C GLU A 217 16.11 18.73 1.15
N GLY A 218 17.06 18.03 0.53
CA GLY A 218 18.14 17.33 1.22
C GLY A 218 19.00 18.24 2.09
N GLN A 219 19.22 19.50 1.66
CA GLN A 219 19.97 20.48 2.44
C GLN A 219 19.16 20.99 3.64
N ALA A 220 17.87 21.29 3.44
CA ALA A 220 16.97 21.67 4.54
C ALA A 220 16.86 20.54 5.59
N MET A 221 16.76 19.29 5.13
CA MET A 221 16.74 18.09 5.97
C MET A 221 18.03 17.90 6.76
N ALA A 222 19.18 18.17 6.15
CA ALA A 222 20.48 18.09 6.81
C ALA A 222 20.62 19.15 7.91
N ASN A 223 20.22 20.40 7.62
CA ASN A 223 20.21 21.47 8.61
C ASN A 223 19.33 21.11 9.82
N TYR A 224 18.12 20.59 9.56
CA TYR A 224 17.24 20.11 10.63
C TYR A 224 17.89 19.00 11.47
N ALA A 225 18.57 18.03 10.84
CA ALA A 225 19.23 16.96 11.60
C ALA A 225 20.42 17.46 12.43
N LEU A 226 21.17 18.45 11.95
CA LEU A 226 22.21 19.13 12.72
C LEU A 226 21.63 19.81 13.97
N GLU A 227 20.50 20.51 13.82
CA GLU A 227 19.79 21.14 14.95
C GLU A 227 19.31 20.12 15.99
N GLN A 228 19.00 18.89 15.56
CA GLN A 228 18.67 17.77 16.45
C GLN A 228 19.90 17.07 17.07
N GLY A 229 21.10 17.62 16.85
CA GLY A 229 22.35 17.15 17.47
C GLY A 229 23.03 15.99 16.76
N ILE A 230 22.70 15.72 15.50
CA ILE A 230 23.40 14.69 14.71
C ILE A 230 24.75 15.25 14.24
N PRO A 231 25.87 14.50 14.40
CA PRO A 231 27.18 14.95 13.94
C PRO A 231 27.21 15.19 12.41
N ALA A 232 27.81 16.30 11.99
CA ALA A 232 27.88 16.67 10.57
C ALA A 232 28.60 15.62 9.69
N GLU A 233 29.60 14.93 10.25
CA GLU A 233 30.37 13.86 9.59
C GLU A 233 29.56 12.59 9.26
N ASP A 234 28.44 12.40 9.96
CA ASP A 234 27.52 11.28 9.77
C ASP A 234 26.37 11.62 8.82
N ILE A 235 26.18 12.90 8.48
CA ILE A 235 25.16 13.35 7.54
C ILE A 235 25.74 13.43 6.13
N VAL A 236 25.05 12.81 5.18
CA VAL A 236 25.36 12.88 3.75
C VAL A 236 24.17 13.51 3.04
N ILE A 237 24.44 14.47 2.16
CA ILE A 237 23.40 15.22 1.45
C ILE A 237 23.33 14.72 0.01
N GLU A 238 22.14 14.34 -0.44
CA GLU A 238 21.80 14.09 -1.85
C GLU A 238 20.76 15.13 -2.27
N ASN A 239 21.11 16.00 -3.22
CA ASN A 239 20.35 17.19 -3.58
C ASN A 239 20.07 17.35 -5.08
N GLN A 240 20.14 16.26 -5.84
CA GLN A 240 20.00 16.25 -7.30
C GLN A 240 18.72 15.56 -7.79
N SER A 241 18.08 14.75 -6.94
CA SER A 241 16.93 13.95 -7.32
C SER A 241 15.64 14.74 -7.52
N THR A 242 14.92 14.44 -8.60
CA THR A 242 13.61 15.05 -8.92
C THR A 242 12.43 14.11 -8.65
N ASN A 243 12.70 12.83 -8.43
CA ASN A 243 11.69 11.80 -8.22
C ASN A 243 12.23 10.67 -7.33
N THR A 244 11.34 9.80 -6.84
CA THR A 244 11.70 8.70 -5.93
C THR A 244 12.71 7.71 -6.53
N GLU A 245 12.68 7.50 -7.86
CA GLU A 245 13.63 6.59 -8.54
C GLU A 245 15.05 7.17 -8.51
N GLU A 246 15.19 8.46 -8.78
CA GLU A 246 16.46 9.18 -8.69
C GLU A 246 16.96 9.27 -7.25
N ASN A 247 16.08 9.56 -6.28
CA ASN A 247 16.45 9.53 -4.85
C ASN A 247 17.13 8.19 -4.49
N LEU A 248 16.54 7.08 -4.92
CA LEU A 248 17.08 5.74 -4.68
C LEU A 248 18.43 5.53 -5.38
N LYS A 249 18.54 5.88 -6.66
CA LYS A 249 19.77 5.70 -7.44
C LYS A 249 20.92 6.55 -6.91
N PHE A 250 20.67 7.83 -6.68
CA PHE A 250 21.68 8.79 -6.25
C PHE A 250 22.12 8.52 -4.82
N SER A 251 21.18 8.25 -3.90
CA SER A 251 21.53 7.81 -2.55
C SER A 251 22.35 6.52 -2.55
N TYR A 252 21.98 5.53 -3.38
CA TYR A 252 22.71 4.27 -3.45
C TYR A 252 24.13 4.44 -4.00
N ALA A 253 24.33 5.36 -4.96
CA ALA A 253 25.64 5.68 -5.52
C ALA A 253 26.60 6.31 -4.49
N LEU A 254 26.08 6.94 -3.43
CA LEU A 254 26.88 7.51 -2.33
C LEU A 254 27.32 6.46 -1.29
N MET A 255 26.81 5.24 -1.38
CA MET A 255 27.10 4.16 -0.42
C MET A 255 28.29 3.32 -0.86
N LYS A 256 28.94 2.69 0.12
CA LYS A 256 29.92 1.62 -0.17
C LYS A 256 29.21 0.41 -0.78
N PRO A 257 29.81 -0.29 -1.76
CA PRO A 257 29.25 -1.51 -2.31
C PRO A 257 28.93 -2.55 -1.22
N GLY A 258 27.79 -3.23 -1.34
CA GLY A 258 27.36 -4.26 -0.39
C GLY A 258 26.72 -3.73 0.91
N SER A 259 26.62 -2.41 1.09
CA SER A 259 26.01 -1.81 2.28
C SER A 259 24.54 -2.16 2.42
N ARG A 260 24.08 -2.33 3.66
CA ARG A 260 22.67 -2.48 4.01
C ARG A 260 22.12 -1.15 4.46
N PHE A 261 20.93 -0.77 3.98
CA PHE A 261 20.34 0.50 4.37
C PHE A 261 18.84 0.45 4.63
N ALA A 262 18.41 1.34 5.53
CA ALA A 262 17.01 1.65 5.74
C ALA A 262 16.57 2.76 4.78
N LEU A 263 15.38 2.60 4.20
CA LEU A 263 14.69 3.62 3.42
C LEU A 263 13.52 4.16 4.24
N VAL A 264 13.58 5.44 4.59
CA VAL A 264 12.64 6.11 5.49
C VAL A 264 11.73 7.05 4.70
N THR A 265 10.43 6.86 4.84
CA THR A 265 9.40 7.74 4.27
C THR A 265 8.10 7.61 5.07
N ASN A 266 6.97 8.16 4.63
CA ASN A 266 5.68 7.97 5.31
C ASN A 266 5.07 6.59 5.03
N TYR A 267 4.26 6.07 5.97
CA TYR A 267 3.65 4.74 5.89
C TYR A 267 3.02 4.38 4.56
N TYR A 268 2.26 5.32 4.01
CA TYR A 268 1.51 5.11 2.79
C TYR A 268 2.44 4.97 1.57
N HIS A 269 3.65 5.54 1.63
CA HIS A 269 4.61 5.58 0.52
C HIS A 269 5.68 4.46 0.57
N VAL A 270 5.93 3.87 1.74
CA VAL A 270 7.01 2.87 1.93
C VAL A 270 6.94 1.76 0.89
N PHE A 271 5.77 1.17 0.66
CA PHE A 271 5.66 0.01 -0.21
C PHE A 271 5.98 0.34 -1.67
N ARG A 272 5.49 1.47 -2.20
CA ARG A 272 5.82 1.90 -3.57
C ARG A 272 7.32 2.18 -3.72
N ALA A 273 7.92 2.84 -2.73
CA ALA A 273 9.36 3.09 -2.74
C ALA A 273 10.18 1.78 -2.73
N LEU A 274 9.73 0.76 -1.98
CA LEU A 274 10.35 -0.57 -1.98
C LEU A 274 10.18 -1.33 -3.30
N LEU A 275 9.05 -1.18 -3.98
CA LEU A 275 8.82 -1.76 -5.30
C LEU A 275 9.77 -1.14 -6.34
N LEU A 276 9.95 0.18 -6.31
CA LEU A 276 10.95 0.87 -7.15
C LEU A 276 12.37 0.35 -6.85
N ALA A 277 12.76 0.27 -5.58
CA ALA A 277 14.05 -0.26 -5.19
C ALA A 277 14.27 -1.70 -5.70
N ARG A 278 13.23 -2.53 -5.67
CA ARG A 278 13.28 -3.88 -6.24
C ARG A 278 13.46 -3.88 -7.76
N GLN A 279 12.78 -3.01 -8.49
CA GLN A 279 12.96 -2.87 -9.95
C GLN A 279 14.40 -2.45 -10.29
N LEU A 280 15.00 -1.61 -9.46
CA LEU A 280 16.40 -1.19 -9.56
C LEU A 280 17.41 -2.22 -9.05
N LYS A 281 16.94 -3.37 -8.54
CA LYS A 281 17.78 -4.41 -7.89
C LYS A 281 18.57 -3.90 -6.66
N ILE A 282 18.12 -2.82 -6.05
CA ILE A 282 18.70 -2.23 -4.83
C ILE A 282 18.03 -2.86 -3.62
N LYS A 283 18.76 -3.58 -2.77
CA LYS A 283 18.22 -4.20 -1.55
C LYS A 283 18.15 -3.18 -0.41
N CYS A 284 16.97 -3.02 0.20
CA CYS A 284 16.76 -2.09 1.32
C CYS A 284 15.58 -2.53 2.20
N ILE A 285 15.50 -1.94 3.39
CA ILE A 285 14.45 -2.17 4.40
C ILE A 285 13.63 -0.89 4.56
N GLY A 286 12.32 -0.97 4.40
CA GLY A 286 11.43 0.20 4.50
C GLY A 286 11.03 0.53 5.94
N TYR A 287 10.95 1.82 6.26
CA TYR A 287 10.44 2.33 7.53
C TYR A 287 9.46 3.48 7.29
N GLY A 288 8.30 3.38 7.92
CA GLY A 288 7.24 4.39 7.84
C GLY A 288 7.28 5.41 8.99
N ALA A 289 7.08 6.68 8.67
CA ALA A 289 6.98 7.82 9.58
C ALA A 289 5.54 8.37 9.72
N LYS A 290 5.24 8.94 10.91
CA LYS A 290 4.05 9.77 11.27
C LYS A 290 3.30 10.36 10.05
N THR A 291 2.00 10.13 9.88
CA THR A 291 1.18 10.97 9.02
C THR A 291 -0.17 11.17 9.68
N ARG A 292 -0.74 12.36 9.53
CA ARG A 292 -2.09 12.64 10.02
C ARG A 292 -3.10 11.77 9.28
N PHE A 293 -4.00 11.14 10.02
CA PHE A 293 -4.96 10.18 9.46
C PHE A 293 -5.86 10.78 8.37
N TYR A 294 -6.27 12.04 8.51
CA TYR A 294 -7.09 12.71 7.50
C TYR A 294 -6.38 12.86 6.14
N PHE A 295 -5.04 12.84 6.10
CA PHE A 295 -4.28 12.92 4.86
C PHE A 295 -3.93 11.53 4.30
N SER A 296 -3.79 10.54 5.17
CA SER A 296 -3.22 9.24 4.81
C SER A 296 -4.05 8.46 3.79
N LEU A 297 -5.39 8.57 3.82
CA LEU A 297 -6.22 7.80 2.88
C LEU A 297 -6.08 8.31 1.45
N ASN A 298 -6.22 9.61 1.22
CA ASN A 298 -6.03 10.18 -0.11
C ASN A 298 -4.60 9.95 -0.63
N ALA A 299 -3.60 10.12 0.23
CA ALA A 299 -2.23 9.78 -0.10
C ALA A 299 -2.10 8.30 -0.48
N PHE A 300 -2.72 7.38 0.27
CA PHE A 300 -2.69 5.95 -0.03
C PHE A 300 -3.37 5.61 -1.35
N ILE A 301 -4.53 6.21 -1.69
CA ILE A 301 -5.16 6.04 -3.00
C ILE A 301 -4.21 6.48 -4.12
N ARG A 302 -3.53 7.62 -3.94
CA ARG A 302 -2.52 8.08 -4.91
C ARG A 302 -1.35 7.11 -5.04
N GLU A 303 -0.84 6.55 -3.94
CA GLU A 303 0.22 5.54 -4.01
C GLU A 303 -0.25 4.24 -4.68
N PHE A 304 -1.50 3.84 -4.46
CA PHE A 304 -2.12 2.71 -5.14
C PHE A 304 -2.26 2.95 -6.66
N VAL A 305 -2.73 4.14 -7.07
CA VAL A 305 -2.75 4.54 -8.48
C VAL A 305 -1.33 4.53 -9.06
N GLY A 306 -0.34 5.06 -8.32
CA GLY A 306 1.06 5.00 -8.69
C GLY A 306 1.56 3.57 -8.91
N TYR A 307 1.15 2.63 -8.06
CA TYR A 307 1.41 1.20 -8.26
C TYR A 307 0.77 0.67 -9.55
N LEU A 308 -0.51 0.94 -9.80
CA LEU A 308 -1.20 0.51 -11.03
C LEU A 308 -0.49 1.03 -12.29
N VAL A 309 0.04 2.25 -12.24
CA VAL A 309 0.84 2.82 -13.33
C VAL A 309 2.16 2.06 -13.52
N MET A 310 2.86 1.74 -12.42
CA MET A 310 4.10 0.94 -12.46
C MET A 310 3.88 -0.47 -13.03
N SER A 311 2.75 -1.10 -12.71
CA SER A 311 2.37 -2.44 -13.18
C SER A 311 1.40 -2.42 -14.37
N ARG A 312 1.26 -1.28 -15.07
CA ARG A 312 0.23 -1.07 -16.11
C ARG A 312 0.21 -2.14 -17.18
N LYS A 313 1.39 -2.63 -17.62
CA LYS A 313 1.48 -3.64 -18.67
C LYS A 313 0.78 -4.94 -18.25
N THR A 314 1.00 -5.38 -17.00
CA THR A 314 0.39 -6.58 -16.45
C THR A 314 -1.12 -6.44 -16.33
N HIS A 315 -1.59 -5.30 -15.81
CA HIS A 315 -3.02 -5.03 -15.67
C HIS A 315 -3.71 -4.90 -17.02
N LEU A 316 -3.09 -4.21 -18.00
CA LEU A 316 -3.63 -4.06 -19.34
C LEU A 316 -3.73 -5.40 -20.07
N VAL A 317 -2.71 -6.25 -20.00
CA VAL A 317 -2.76 -7.59 -20.63
C VAL A 317 -3.89 -8.42 -20.01
N PHE A 318 -3.95 -8.51 -18.68
CA PHE A 318 -4.98 -9.28 -18.00
C PHE A 318 -6.39 -8.75 -18.33
N LEU A 319 -6.61 -7.44 -18.16
CA LEU A 319 -7.91 -6.83 -18.42
C LEU A 319 -8.30 -6.92 -19.89
N SER A 320 -7.36 -6.80 -20.83
CA SER A 320 -7.66 -6.94 -22.27
C SER A 320 -8.14 -8.35 -22.62
N ILE A 321 -7.47 -9.38 -22.09
CA ILE A 321 -7.87 -10.78 -22.30
C ILE A 321 -9.27 -11.03 -21.73
N VAL A 322 -9.50 -10.66 -20.47
CA VAL A 322 -10.80 -10.90 -19.83
C VAL A 322 -11.92 -10.08 -20.50
N SER A 323 -11.63 -8.84 -20.89
CA SER A 323 -12.59 -7.99 -21.58
C SER A 323 -12.93 -8.50 -22.97
N ALA A 324 -11.95 -9.03 -23.71
CA ALA A 324 -12.20 -9.66 -25.01
C ALA A 324 -13.11 -10.87 -24.88
N LEU A 325 -12.86 -11.75 -23.91
CA LEU A 325 -13.71 -12.91 -23.61
C LEU A 325 -15.13 -12.47 -23.22
N TYR A 326 -15.24 -11.43 -22.38
CA TYR A 326 -16.52 -10.88 -21.95
C TYR A 326 -17.32 -10.30 -23.13
N LEU A 327 -16.66 -9.52 -24.01
CA LEU A 327 -17.29 -8.94 -25.20
C LEU A 327 -17.73 -10.00 -26.20
N ILE A 328 -16.96 -11.07 -26.39
CA ILE A 328 -17.36 -12.19 -27.24
C ILE A 328 -18.64 -12.83 -26.67
N GLY A 329 -18.68 -13.10 -25.36
CA GLY A 329 -19.88 -13.63 -24.70
C GLY A 329 -21.09 -12.69 -24.83
N MET A 330 -20.87 -11.39 -24.67
CA MET A 330 -21.89 -10.36 -24.84
C MET A 330 -22.47 -10.35 -26.26
N LEU A 331 -21.63 -10.41 -27.28
CA LEU A 331 -22.06 -10.45 -28.68
C LEU A 331 -22.87 -11.71 -28.98
N ILE A 332 -22.42 -12.88 -28.52
CA ILE A 332 -23.16 -14.14 -28.67
C ILE A 332 -24.53 -14.04 -28.00
N SER A 333 -24.61 -13.49 -26.79
CA SER A 333 -25.88 -13.32 -26.06
C SER A 333 -26.83 -12.30 -26.68
N LEU A 334 -26.35 -11.37 -27.52
CA LEU A 334 -27.19 -10.39 -28.21
C LEU A 334 -27.69 -10.90 -29.57
N MET A 335 -27.05 -11.95 -30.11
CA MET A 335 -27.44 -12.59 -31.36
C MET A 335 -28.53 -13.66 -31.19
N HIS A 336 -28.80 -14.07 -29.94
CA HIS A 336 -29.77 -15.09 -29.55
C HIS A 336 -30.87 -14.50 -28.66
#